data_AF-A0A6J6X6R3-F1
#
_entry.id   AF-A0A6J6X6R3-F1
#
_cell.length_a   1.000
_cell.length_b   1.000
_cell.length_c   1.000
_cell.angle_alpha   90.00
_cell.angle_beta   90.00
_cell.angle_gamma   90.00
#
_symmetry.space_group_name_H-M   'P 1'
#
loop_
_entity.id
_entity.type
_entity.pdbx_description
1 polymer ?
#
loop_
_entity_poly.entity_id
_entity_poly.type
_entity_poly.pdbx_seq_one_letter_code
_entity_poly.pdbx_strand_id
1 'polypeptide(L)'
;MFSTGSKLFFGMTSAAVAGIVVFGFFQNGDAVAVVGLGAAACALALIAGVVIYTRDADVSAADPTATASAAAASPASGASLWPLVAALGAGLVVIGLVTDKRWFIGGFITLTVALVEWMVQAWAERASADAGYNRAVRGFMLHPLEMPILAAVGLGSLIFAFSRIMLRSDSTVGPVLFIAVASLVTIFGFIFAAKRRPSKAVMAGICSVGAVAILGAGIWTAAVGERHELAEEGKIFRDEPGHPSERSNCGEEITEADHHASGSLAAKSSTIAQVILRDNKLSVETFGDAASSVVFGRGLTVNIMFKNENPEGEERRLAASYLVNAVDANGKPTTDLAQQIVCTNAIDGGKVQLITINIPKPSAAAPPGQEFKFYVPGIPGAEIPIEVLA
;
A
#
# COMPACT_ATOMS: atom_id res chain seq x y z
N MET A 1 51.97 -14.59 28.39
CA MET A 1 51.90 -15.89 27.68
C MET A 1 50.88 -15.75 26.55
N PHE A 2 51.20 -16.24 25.34
CA PHE A 2 50.25 -16.26 24.22
C PHE A 2 49.17 -17.31 24.48
N SER A 3 47.89 -16.90 24.46
CA SER A 3 46.75 -17.80 24.56
C SER A 3 46.68 -18.71 23.33
N THR A 4 45.96 -19.82 23.44
CA THR A 4 45.72 -20.74 22.32
C THR A 4 45.05 -20.02 21.13
N GLY A 5 44.10 -19.11 21.40
CA GLY A 5 43.48 -18.29 20.36
C GLY A 5 44.47 -17.37 19.65
N SER A 6 45.34 -16.68 20.39
CA SER A 6 46.33 -15.77 19.78
C SER A 6 47.28 -16.51 18.83
N LYS A 7 47.71 -17.73 19.18
CA LYS A 7 48.56 -18.57 18.32
C LYS A 7 47.87 -18.95 17.02
N LEU A 8 46.58 -19.29 17.09
CA LEU A 8 45.77 -19.65 15.91
C LEU A 8 45.68 -18.46 14.94
N PHE A 9 45.28 -17.28 15.43
CA PHE A 9 45.09 -16.10 14.57
C PHE A 9 46.41 -15.54 14.03
N PHE A 10 47.50 -15.60 14.79
CA PHE A 10 48.84 -15.29 14.25
C PHE A 10 49.26 -16.28 13.17
N GLY A 11 49.01 -17.58 13.36
CA GLY A 11 49.28 -18.61 12.36
C GLY A 11 48.51 -18.36 11.06
N MET A 12 47.19 -18.09 11.17
CA MET A 12 46.35 -17.78 10.01
C MET A 12 46.75 -16.47 9.32
N THR A 13 47.12 -15.44 10.07
CA THR A 13 47.63 -14.17 9.52
C THR A 13 48.92 -14.41 8.73
N SER A 14 49.86 -15.17 9.31
CA SER A 14 51.13 -15.51 8.67
C SER A 14 50.92 -16.33 7.40
N ALA A 15 49.98 -17.29 7.43
CA ALA A 15 49.60 -18.08 6.27
C ALA A 15 48.94 -17.22 5.17
N ALA A 16 48.09 -16.26 5.54
CA ALA A 16 47.49 -15.32 4.59
C ALA A 16 48.57 -14.44 3.93
N VAL A 17 49.53 -13.92 4.68
CA VAL A 17 50.65 -13.13 4.14
C VAL A 17 51.54 -13.96 3.22
N ALA A 18 51.85 -15.20 3.60
CA ALA A 18 52.57 -16.12 2.72
C ALA A 18 51.77 -16.42 1.43
N GLY A 19 50.45 -16.56 1.55
CA GLY A 19 49.52 -16.70 0.43
C GLY A 19 49.58 -15.51 -0.52
N ILE A 20 49.64 -14.27 -0.03
CA ILE A 20 49.80 -13.06 -0.85
C ILE A 20 51.08 -13.15 -1.70
N VAL A 21 52.21 -13.52 -1.08
CA VAL A 21 53.51 -13.60 -1.77
C VAL A 21 53.49 -14.67 -2.85
N VAL A 22 53.02 -15.87 -2.51
CA VAL A 22 52.94 -17.01 -3.43
C VAL A 22 52.00 -16.69 -4.58
N PHE A 23 50.78 -16.23 -4.30
CA PHE A 23 49.79 -15.94 -5.32
C PHE A 23 50.18 -14.76 -6.21
N GLY A 24 50.74 -13.70 -5.61
CA GLY A 24 51.29 -12.56 -6.35
C GLY A 24 52.40 -12.96 -7.32
N PHE A 25 53.24 -13.93 -6.94
CA PHE A 25 54.30 -14.45 -7.81
C PHE A 25 53.76 -15.33 -8.94
N PHE A 26 52.85 -16.27 -8.66
CA PHE A 26 52.36 -17.22 -9.66
C PHE A 26 51.31 -16.66 -10.63
N GLN A 27 50.53 -15.66 -10.21
CA GLN A 27 49.44 -15.08 -11.02
C GLN A 27 49.75 -13.68 -11.56
N ASN A 28 51.03 -13.28 -11.62
CA ASN A 28 51.47 -11.96 -12.10
C ASN A 28 50.74 -10.79 -11.41
N GLY A 29 50.39 -10.93 -10.13
CA GLY A 29 49.78 -9.88 -9.34
C GLY A 29 48.33 -9.51 -9.70
N ASP A 30 47.46 -10.49 -10.01
CA ASP A 30 46.01 -10.24 -10.12
C ASP A 30 45.50 -9.44 -8.90
N ALA A 31 45.10 -8.20 -9.16
CA ALA A 31 44.81 -7.20 -8.14
C ALA A 31 43.66 -7.65 -7.22
N VAL A 32 42.68 -8.37 -7.75
CA VAL A 32 41.50 -8.79 -6.97
C VAL A 32 41.88 -9.81 -5.91
N ALA A 33 42.71 -10.80 -6.26
CA ALA A 33 43.13 -11.85 -5.34
C ALA A 33 44.11 -11.32 -4.28
N VAL A 34 45.06 -10.47 -4.68
CA VAL A 34 46.02 -9.84 -3.76
C VAL A 34 45.30 -8.93 -2.77
N VAL A 35 44.32 -8.13 -3.22
CA VAL A 35 43.51 -7.28 -2.34
C VAL A 35 42.64 -8.11 -1.40
N GLY A 36 42.02 -9.19 -1.89
CA GLY A 36 41.22 -10.09 -1.06
C GLY A 36 42.04 -10.77 0.05
N LEU A 37 43.20 -11.34 -0.29
CA LEU A 37 44.11 -11.95 0.69
C LEU A 37 44.71 -10.91 1.64
N GLY A 38 45.00 -9.71 1.16
CA GLY A 38 45.44 -8.58 1.98
C GLY A 38 44.39 -8.17 3.01
N ALA A 39 43.14 -8.01 2.58
CA ALA A 39 42.03 -7.69 3.48
C ALA A 39 41.82 -8.79 4.54
N ALA A 40 41.88 -10.07 4.13
CA ALA A 40 41.80 -11.19 5.06
C ALA A 40 42.95 -11.19 6.07
N ALA A 41 44.19 -10.94 5.63
CA ALA A 41 45.35 -10.83 6.51
C ALA A 41 45.19 -9.69 7.52
N CYS A 42 44.73 -8.52 7.08
CA CYS A 42 44.42 -7.38 7.97
C CYS A 42 43.33 -7.71 8.99
N ALA A 43 42.24 -8.36 8.57
CA ALA A 43 41.16 -8.76 9.46
C ALA A 43 41.63 -9.78 10.51
N LEU A 44 42.39 -10.80 10.10
CA LEU A 44 42.96 -11.81 10.99
C LEU A 44 43.97 -11.20 11.96
N ALA A 45 44.79 -10.25 11.51
CA ALA A 45 45.72 -9.52 12.37
C ALA A 45 44.99 -8.67 13.41
N LEU A 46 43.89 -8.02 13.03
CA LEU A 46 43.06 -7.23 13.93
C LEU A 46 42.41 -8.12 15.00
N ILE A 47 41.86 -9.28 14.61
CA ILE A 47 41.33 -10.27 15.55
C ILE A 47 42.45 -10.79 16.46
N ALA A 48 43.64 -11.08 15.93
CA ALA A 48 44.79 -11.47 16.74
C ALA A 48 45.14 -10.40 17.79
N GLY A 49 45.16 -9.13 17.38
CA GLY A 49 45.37 -7.99 18.28
C GLY A 49 44.33 -7.92 19.40
N VAL A 50 43.05 -8.10 19.08
CA VAL A 50 41.98 -8.15 20.08
C VAL A 50 42.17 -9.31 21.05
N VAL A 51 42.47 -10.52 20.57
CA VAL A 51 42.67 -11.71 21.43
C VAL A 51 43.88 -11.55 22.35
N ILE A 52 44.96 -10.91 21.89
CA ILE A 52 46.12 -10.59 22.73
C ILE A 52 45.71 -9.57 23.80
N TYR A 53 45.00 -8.52 23.41
CA TYR A 53 44.59 -7.46 24.32
C TYR A 53 43.63 -7.98 25.41
N THR A 54 42.66 -8.82 25.04
CA THR A 54 41.69 -9.41 25.96
C THR A 54 42.21 -10.67 26.66
N ARG A 55 43.41 -11.15 26.27
CA ARG A 55 44.01 -12.41 26.74
C ARG A 55 43.04 -13.60 26.62
N ASP A 56 42.19 -13.61 25.60
CA ASP A 56 41.18 -14.66 25.36
C ASP A 56 40.18 -14.85 26.53
N ALA A 57 40.05 -13.85 27.42
CA ALA A 57 39.37 -13.99 28.71
C ALA A 57 39.86 -15.19 29.55
N ASP A 58 41.12 -15.61 29.35
CA ASP A 58 41.72 -16.75 30.02
C ASP A 58 42.00 -16.43 31.49
N VAL A 59 41.33 -17.15 32.39
CA VAL A 59 41.46 -17.02 33.84
C VAL A 59 42.44 -18.06 34.37
N SER A 60 43.30 -17.66 35.30
CA SER A 60 44.26 -18.59 35.90
C SER A 60 43.52 -19.70 36.65
N ALA A 61 43.82 -20.97 36.32
CA ALA A 61 43.30 -22.13 37.05
C ALA A 61 43.72 -22.16 38.54
N ALA A 62 44.73 -21.36 38.91
CA ALA A 62 45.18 -21.21 40.30
C ALA A 62 44.39 -20.14 41.09
N ASP A 63 43.49 -19.38 40.46
CA ASP A 63 42.65 -18.40 41.13
C ASP A 63 41.23 -18.97 41.33
N PRO A 64 40.87 -19.41 42.56
CA PRO A 64 39.56 -19.99 42.84
C PRO A 64 38.42 -18.96 42.79
N THR A 65 38.72 -17.66 42.78
CA THR A 65 37.71 -16.59 42.66
C THR A 65 37.49 -16.15 41.22
N ALA A 66 38.42 -16.48 40.32
CA ALA A 66 38.33 -16.11 38.91
C ALA A 66 37.26 -16.90 38.16
N THR A 67 36.95 -18.13 38.58
CA THR A 67 35.87 -18.93 37.96
C THR A 67 34.48 -18.41 38.33
N ALA A 68 34.29 -17.90 39.55
CA ALA A 68 33.01 -17.34 40.02
C ALA A 68 32.73 -15.94 39.45
N SER A 69 33.78 -15.20 39.06
CA SER A 69 33.69 -13.85 38.47
C SER A 69 33.90 -13.84 36.96
N ALA A 70 34.18 -14.99 36.33
CA ALA A 70 34.37 -15.11 34.90
C ALA A 70 33.07 -14.79 34.14
N ALA A 71 33.20 -14.19 32.95
CA ALA A 71 32.08 -13.97 32.05
C ALA A 71 31.32 -15.27 31.70
N ALA A 72 32.02 -16.41 31.70
CA ALA A 72 31.44 -17.74 31.48
C ALA A 72 30.52 -18.23 32.61
N ALA A 73 30.60 -17.64 33.81
CA ALA A 73 29.69 -17.91 34.92
C ALA A 73 28.38 -17.10 34.81
N SER A 74 28.24 -16.24 33.79
CA SER A 74 27.00 -15.52 33.54
C SER A 74 25.87 -16.49 33.18
N PRO A 75 24.63 -16.22 33.61
CA PRO A 75 23.49 -17.04 33.22
C PRO A 75 23.33 -17.08 31.70
N ALA A 76 22.90 -18.23 31.17
CA ALA A 76 22.62 -18.37 29.75
C ALA A 76 21.60 -17.32 29.30
N SER A 77 21.81 -16.77 28.10
CA SER A 77 20.87 -15.82 27.49
C SER A 77 19.48 -16.43 27.38
N GLY A 78 18.46 -15.61 27.58
CA GLY A 78 17.07 -16.04 27.42
C GLY A 78 16.76 -16.48 25.99
N ALA A 79 15.66 -17.22 25.82
CA ALA A 79 15.14 -17.48 24.48
C ALA A 79 14.74 -16.14 23.82
N SER A 80 15.29 -15.85 22.64
CA SER A 80 15.00 -14.64 21.87
C SER A 80 14.56 -15.00 20.45
N LEU A 81 13.47 -14.38 19.98
CA LEU A 81 12.96 -14.52 18.62
C LEU A 81 13.63 -13.53 17.65
N TRP A 82 14.26 -12.48 18.16
CA TRP A 82 14.85 -11.41 17.35
C TRP A 82 15.94 -11.86 16.36
N PRO A 83 16.81 -12.85 16.65
CA PRO A 83 17.74 -13.38 15.65
C PRO A 83 17.03 -13.90 14.40
N LEU A 84 15.88 -14.55 14.58
CA LEU A 84 15.07 -15.07 13.49
C LEU A 84 14.41 -13.92 12.70
N VAL A 85 13.90 -12.91 13.39
CA VAL A 85 13.36 -11.69 12.74
C VAL A 85 14.44 -10.94 11.97
N ALA A 86 15.66 -10.84 12.52
CA ALA A 86 16.80 -10.23 11.85
C ALA A 86 17.19 -11.02 10.59
N ALA A 87 17.20 -12.35 10.64
CA ALA A 87 17.44 -13.18 9.47
C ALA A 87 16.38 -12.98 8.38
N LEU A 88 15.10 -12.89 8.75
CA LEU A 88 14.02 -12.57 7.82
C LEU A 88 14.18 -11.17 7.21
N GLY A 89 14.50 -10.17 8.03
CA GLY A 89 14.78 -8.81 7.56
C GLY A 89 15.95 -8.76 6.57
N ALA A 90 17.06 -9.44 6.89
CA ALA A 90 18.21 -9.56 6.00
C ALA A 90 17.84 -10.26 4.67
N GLY A 91 17.04 -11.32 4.73
CA GLY A 91 16.51 -11.98 3.54
C GLY A 91 15.67 -11.05 2.66
N LEU A 92 14.77 -10.25 3.27
CA LEU A 92 13.98 -9.25 2.56
C LEU A 92 14.83 -8.14 1.93
N VAL A 93 15.90 -7.71 2.60
CA VAL A 93 16.87 -6.75 2.02
C VAL A 93 17.50 -7.33 0.76
N VAL A 94 17.98 -8.58 0.81
CA VAL A 94 18.60 -9.26 -0.35
C VAL A 94 17.59 -9.42 -1.49
N ILE A 95 16.36 -9.85 -1.20
CA ILE A 95 15.29 -9.96 -2.21
C ILE A 95 15.00 -8.58 -2.82
N GLY A 96 14.90 -7.54 -1.99
CA GLY A 96 14.61 -6.18 -2.40
C GLY A 96 15.71 -5.53 -3.24
N LEU A 97 16.97 -5.93 -3.08
CA LEU A 97 18.05 -5.50 -3.97
C LEU A 97 17.86 -5.99 -5.41
N VAL A 98 17.12 -7.08 -5.61
CA VAL A 98 16.91 -7.70 -6.92
C VAL A 98 15.54 -7.35 -7.52
N THR A 99 14.49 -7.23 -6.70
CA THR A 99 13.11 -6.99 -7.17
C THR A 99 12.74 -5.51 -7.23
N ASP A 100 12.52 -4.90 -6.08
CA ASP A 100 11.96 -3.54 -5.99
C ASP A 100 12.39 -2.83 -4.70
N LYS A 101 12.53 -1.50 -4.80
CA LYS A 101 12.87 -0.60 -3.68
C LYS A 101 11.94 -0.76 -2.46
N ARG A 102 10.67 -1.11 -2.68
CA ARG A 102 9.67 -1.27 -1.60
C ARG A 102 10.05 -2.41 -0.65
N TRP A 103 10.44 -3.55 -1.19
CA TRP A 103 10.88 -4.72 -0.42
C TRP A 103 12.20 -4.45 0.29
N PHE A 104 13.12 -3.72 -0.36
CA PHE A 104 14.38 -3.30 0.24
C PHE A 104 14.17 -2.44 1.49
N ILE A 105 13.33 -1.39 1.39
CA ILE A 105 13.03 -0.51 2.52
C ILE A 105 12.34 -1.28 3.64
N GLY A 106 11.35 -2.11 3.31
CA GLY A 106 10.65 -2.94 4.29
C GLY A 106 11.61 -3.87 5.04
N GLY A 107 12.45 -4.61 4.32
CA GLY A 107 13.47 -5.48 4.90
C GLY A 107 14.47 -4.73 5.77
N PHE A 108 14.92 -3.55 5.34
CA PHE A 108 15.87 -2.73 6.09
C PHE A 108 15.28 -2.22 7.41
N ILE A 109 14.01 -1.78 7.40
CA ILE A 109 13.30 -1.37 8.62
C ILE A 109 13.18 -2.57 9.57
N THR A 110 12.71 -3.72 9.07
CA THR A 110 12.57 -4.94 9.90
C THR A 110 13.91 -5.37 10.49
N LEU A 111 14.99 -5.36 9.71
CA LEU A 111 16.33 -5.69 10.17
C LEU A 111 16.80 -4.71 11.25
N THR A 112 16.61 -3.40 11.04
CA THR A 112 17.02 -2.37 12.00
C THR A 112 16.28 -2.53 13.33
N VAL A 113 14.96 -2.70 13.28
CA VAL A 113 14.14 -2.93 14.48
C VAL A 113 14.60 -4.20 15.20
N ALA A 114 14.78 -5.31 14.47
CA ALA A 114 15.24 -6.56 15.06
C ALA A 114 16.62 -6.43 15.73
N LEU A 115 17.56 -5.70 15.11
CA LEU A 115 18.88 -5.46 15.68
C LEU A 115 18.83 -4.59 16.94
N VAL A 116 18.05 -3.50 16.91
CA VAL A 116 17.88 -2.62 18.07
C VAL A 116 17.24 -3.38 19.23
N GLU A 117 16.15 -4.10 18.97
CA GLU A 117 15.43 -4.87 19.99
C GLU A 117 16.28 -6.01 20.55
N TRP A 118 17.04 -6.70 19.68
CA TRP A 118 17.97 -7.73 20.11
C TRP A 118 19.10 -7.14 20.96
N MET A 119 19.63 -5.98 20.59
CA MET A 119 20.67 -5.29 21.36
C MET A 119 20.15 -4.83 22.73
N VAL A 120 18.96 -4.24 22.79
CA VAL A 120 18.35 -3.82 24.06
C VAL A 120 18.03 -5.03 24.93
N GLN A 121 17.54 -6.14 24.34
CA GLN A 121 17.35 -7.38 25.08
C GLN A 121 18.67 -7.91 25.65
N ALA A 122 19.74 -7.98 24.83
CA ALA A 122 21.05 -8.46 25.27
C ALA A 122 21.68 -7.58 26.36
N TRP A 123 21.48 -6.26 26.27
CA TRP A 123 21.89 -5.32 27.31
C TRP A 123 21.07 -5.50 28.59
N ALA A 124 19.75 -5.58 28.48
CA ALA A 124 18.85 -5.70 29.63
C ALA A 124 19.09 -7.01 30.40
N GLU A 125 19.34 -8.12 29.70
CA GLU A 125 19.70 -9.41 30.31
C GLU A 125 20.98 -9.36 31.15
N ARG A 126 21.84 -8.35 30.92
CA ARG A 126 23.12 -8.15 31.61
C ARG A 126 23.15 -6.92 32.52
N ALA A 127 22.01 -6.23 32.72
CA ALA A 127 21.96 -4.99 33.48
C ALA A 127 22.24 -5.18 34.99
N SER A 128 21.84 -6.32 35.55
CA SER A 128 22.05 -6.70 36.95
C SER A 128 22.23 -8.22 37.09
N ALA A 129 22.70 -8.66 38.25
CA ALA A 129 22.73 -10.06 38.64
C ALA A 129 21.32 -10.63 38.94
N ASP A 130 20.31 -9.77 39.14
CA ASP A 130 18.92 -10.19 39.37
C ASP A 130 18.11 -10.25 38.05
N ALA A 131 17.66 -11.45 37.69
CA ALA A 131 16.82 -11.69 36.53
C ALA A 131 15.43 -11.01 36.61
N GLY A 132 14.90 -10.78 37.82
CA GLY A 132 13.65 -10.05 38.03
C GLY A 132 13.77 -8.59 37.61
N TYR A 133 14.80 -7.92 38.12
CA TYR A 133 15.15 -6.55 37.74
C TYR A 133 15.40 -6.40 36.24
N ASN A 134 16.17 -7.30 35.63
CA ASN A 134 16.51 -7.26 34.19
C ASN A 134 15.26 -7.28 33.29
N ARG A 135 14.26 -8.12 33.63
CA ARG A 135 12.98 -8.15 32.89
C ARG A 135 12.18 -6.87 33.06
N ALA A 136 12.18 -6.29 34.27
CA ALA A 136 11.46 -5.05 34.54
C ALA A 136 12.08 -3.87 33.75
N VAL A 137 13.41 -3.75 33.72
CA VAL A 137 14.12 -2.69 32.99
C VAL A 137 13.82 -2.74 31.49
N ARG A 138 13.84 -3.94 30.88
CA ARG A 138 13.40 -4.12 29.48
C ARG A 138 11.96 -3.65 29.30
N GLY A 139 11.09 -4.08 30.21
CA GLY A 139 9.67 -3.73 30.21
C GLY A 139 9.44 -2.23 30.16
N PHE A 140 10.09 -1.48 31.05
CA PHE A 140 9.92 -0.02 31.13
C PHE A 140 10.44 0.74 29.92
N MET A 141 11.57 0.32 29.32
CA MET A 141 12.12 1.04 28.17
C MET A 141 11.35 0.78 26.88
N LEU A 142 10.92 -0.46 26.64
CA LEU A 142 10.43 -0.85 25.33
C LEU A 142 8.91 -0.98 25.23
N HIS A 143 8.20 -1.46 26.26
CA HIS A 143 6.73 -1.63 26.17
C HIS A 143 5.95 -0.36 25.79
N PRO A 144 6.31 0.86 26.24
CA PRO A 144 5.57 2.07 25.88
C PRO A 144 5.55 2.34 24.37
N LEU A 145 6.55 1.87 23.63
CA LEU A 145 6.71 2.09 22.19
C LEU A 145 6.43 0.82 21.38
N GLU A 146 6.90 -0.34 21.83
CA GLU A 146 6.67 -1.64 21.19
C GLU A 146 5.17 -1.94 21.08
N MET A 147 4.39 -1.78 22.16
CA MET A 147 3.00 -2.24 22.20
C MET A 147 2.08 -1.46 21.24
N PRO A 148 2.13 -0.10 21.20
CA PRO A 148 1.33 0.65 20.23
C PRO A 148 1.74 0.38 18.78
N ILE A 149 3.05 0.28 18.51
CA ILE A 149 3.55 0.03 17.14
C ILE A 149 3.15 -1.37 16.68
N LEU A 150 3.36 -2.40 17.50
CA LEU A 150 2.96 -3.77 17.17
C LEU A 150 1.44 -3.88 16.98
N ALA A 151 0.65 -3.19 17.81
CA ALA A 151 -0.80 -3.14 17.64
C ALA A 151 -1.18 -2.47 16.30
N ALA A 152 -0.55 -1.34 15.95
CA ALA A 152 -0.81 -0.64 14.71
C ALA A 152 -0.41 -1.46 13.47
N VAL A 153 0.76 -2.10 13.49
CA VAL A 153 1.24 -2.97 12.41
C VAL A 153 0.35 -4.20 12.27
N GLY A 154 -0.02 -4.84 13.39
CA GLY A 154 -0.91 -6.00 13.40
C GLY A 154 -2.30 -5.67 12.84
N LEU A 155 -2.91 -4.57 13.32
CA LEU A 155 -4.21 -4.11 12.84
C LEU A 155 -4.15 -3.66 11.39
N GLY A 156 -3.12 -2.90 10.99
CA GLY A 156 -2.93 -2.46 9.62
C GLY A 156 -2.77 -3.63 8.65
N SER A 157 -2.02 -4.66 9.05
CA SER A 157 -1.87 -5.90 8.28
C SER A 157 -3.19 -6.64 8.13
N LEU A 158 -4.01 -6.69 9.18
CA LEU A 158 -5.34 -7.30 9.16
C LEU A 158 -6.28 -6.55 8.20
N ILE A 159 -6.30 -5.21 8.27
CA ILE A 159 -7.10 -4.35 7.39
C ILE A 159 -6.67 -4.54 5.93
N PHE A 160 -5.36 -4.56 5.68
CA PHE A 160 -4.83 -4.77 4.33
C PHE A 160 -5.18 -6.16 3.77
N ALA A 161 -5.04 -7.22 4.57
CA ALA A 161 -5.44 -8.56 4.17
C ALA A 161 -6.94 -8.64 3.85
N PHE A 162 -7.77 -8.02 4.69
CA PHE A 162 -9.21 -7.96 4.46
C PHE A 162 -9.57 -7.19 3.18
N SER A 163 -8.92 -6.06 2.92
CA SER A 163 -9.05 -5.30 1.66
C SER A 163 -8.75 -6.17 0.45
N ARG A 164 -7.67 -6.97 0.49
CA ARG A 164 -7.30 -7.88 -0.60
C ARG A 164 -8.30 -9.02 -0.79
N ILE A 165 -8.86 -9.56 0.28
CA ILE A 165 -9.93 -10.57 0.19
C ILE A 165 -11.16 -9.96 -0.48
N MET A 166 -11.54 -8.74 -0.13
CA MET A 166 -12.72 -8.07 -0.68
C MET A 166 -12.56 -7.69 -2.15
N LEU A 167 -11.39 -7.20 -2.56
CA LEU A 167 -11.11 -6.88 -3.97
C LEU A 167 -11.15 -8.11 -4.88
N ARG A 168 -10.92 -9.31 -4.33
CA ARG A 168 -11.04 -10.56 -5.07
C ARG A 168 -12.45 -11.15 -5.02
N SER A 169 -13.27 -10.79 -4.04
CA SER A 169 -14.58 -11.40 -3.87
C SER A 169 -15.59 -10.91 -4.92
N ASP A 170 -16.36 -11.85 -5.47
CA ASP A 170 -17.46 -11.56 -6.40
C ASP A 170 -18.64 -10.89 -5.67
N SER A 171 -19.49 -10.22 -6.44
CA SER A 171 -20.69 -9.49 -5.94
C SER A 171 -21.69 -10.40 -5.20
N THR A 172 -21.73 -11.68 -5.55
CA THR A 172 -22.59 -12.69 -4.91
C THR A 172 -21.94 -13.33 -3.69
N VAL A 173 -20.62 -13.55 -3.72
CA VAL A 173 -19.86 -14.22 -2.65
C VAL A 173 -19.53 -13.27 -1.52
N GLY A 174 -19.27 -11.99 -1.81
CA GLY A 174 -18.85 -10.98 -0.84
C GLY A 174 -19.83 -10.80 0.33
N PRO A 175 -21.13 -10.59 0.07
CA PRO A 175 -22.13 -10.48 1.14
C PRO A 175 -22.22 -11.73 2.01
N VAL A 176 -22.16 -12.93 1.40
CA VAL A 176 -22.21 -14.21 2.12
C VAL A 176 -20.99 -14.35 3.04
N LEU A 177 -19.81 -14.00 2.53
CA LEU A 177 -18.55 -14.05 3.27
C LEU A 177 -18.59 -13.07 4.47
N PHE A 178 -19.14 -11.87 4.27
CA PHE A 178 -19.37 -10.91 5.35
C PHE A 178 -20.31 -11.44 6.44
N ILE A 179 -21.45 -12.02 6.04
CA ILE A 179 -22.43 -12.58 6.99
C ILE A 179 -21.80 -13.73 7.77
N ALA A 180 -21.04 -14.62 7.10
CA ALA A 180 -20.37 -15.74 7.74
C ALA A 180 -19.32 -15.28 8.76
N VAL A 181 -18.46 -14.33 8.39
CA VAL A 181 -17.43 -13.77 9.29
C VAL A 181 -18.08 -13.00 10.44
N ALA A 182 -19.08 -12.16 10.19
CA ALA A 182 -19.80 -11.43 11.23
C ALA A 182 -20.50 -12.36 12.22
N SER A 183 -21.08 -13.45 11.72
CA SER A 183 -21.71 -14.49 12.53
C SER A 183 -20.68 -15.21 13.39
N LEU A 184 -19.52 -15.59 12.82
CA LEU A 184 -18.40 -16.16 13.58
C LEU A 184 -17.92 -15.21 14.69
N VAL A 185 -17.67 -13.94 14.36
CA VAL A 185 -17.23 -12.93 15.35
C VAL A 185 -18.27 -12.75 16.45
N THR A 186 -19.56 -12.76 16.11
CA THR A 186 -20.65 -12.62 17.08
C THR A 186 -20.74 -13.86 17.99
N ILE A 187 -20.64 -15.07 17.43
CA ILE A 187 -20.62 -16.33 18.19
C ILE A 187 -19.43 -16.35 19.14
N PHE A 188 -18.23 -15.98 18.66
CA PHE A 188 -17.04 -15.89 19.49
C PHE A 188 -17.19 -14.84 20.60
N GLY A 189 -17.71 -13.66 20.25
CA GLY A 189 -18.00 -12.60 21.21
C GLY A 189 -18.98 -13.05 22.29
N PHE A 190 -20.02 -13.78 21.92
CA PHE A 190 -21.00 -14.35 22.85
C PHE A 190 -20.39 -15.39 23.78
N ILE A 191 -19.61 -16.35 23.25
CA ILE A 191 -18.88 -17.35 24.05
C ILE A 191 -17.91 -16.67 25.03
N PHE A 192 -17.27 -15.59 24.59
CA PHE A 192 -16.34 -14.81 25.41
C PHE A 192 -17.08 -14.05 26.53
N ALA A 193 -18.20 -13.41 26.21
CA ALA A 193 -19.05 -12.72 27.19
C ALA A 193 -19.64 -13.69 28.23
N ALA A 194 -19.95 -14.93 27.82
CA ALA A 194 -20.47 -15.95 28.72
C ALA A 194 -19.43 -16.48 29.73
N LYS A 195 -18.13 -16.38 29.45
CA LYS A 195 -17.06 -16.76 30.38
C LYS A 195 -16.53 -15.53 31.13
N ARG A 196 -16.76 -15.46 32.45
CA ARG A 196 -16.25 -14.38 33.33
C ARG A 196 -14.73 -14.17 33.30
N ARG A 197 -13.94 -15.22 33.00
CA ARG A 197 -12.47 -15.17 32.92
C ARG A 197 -11.92 -16.24 31.94
N PRO A 198 -11.85 -15.96 30.63
CA PRO A 198 -11.16 -16.87 29.72
C PRO A 198 -9.67 -16.95 30.07
N SER A 199 -9.07 -18.13 29.93
CA SER A 199 -7.64 -18.30 30.18
C SER A 199 -6.83 -17.60 29.08
N LYS A 200 -5.64 -17.06 29.44
CA LYS A 200 -4.75 -16.39 28.49
C LYS A 200 -4.42 -17.27 27.27
N ALA A 201 -4.31 -18.59 27.48
CA ALA A 201 -4.05 -19.55 26.41
C ALA A 201 -5.21 -19.67 25.41
N VAL A 202 -6.46 -19.68 25.88
CA VAL A 202 -7.64 -19.73 24.99
C VAL A 202 -7.74 -18.45 24.16
N MET A 203 -7.52 -17.29 24.79
CA MET A 203 -7.54 -16.01 24.09
C MET A 203 -6.43 -15.92 23.03
N ALA A 204 -5.20 -16.31 23.39
CA ALA A 204 -4.08 -16.36 22.46
C ALA A 204 -4.33 -17.35 21.31
N GLY A 205 -4.93 -18.52 21.60
CA GLY A 205 -5.26 -19.53 20.59
C GLY A 205 -6.27 -19.03 19.56
N ILE A 206 -7.39 -18.46 19.99
CA ILE A 206 -8.42 -17.96 19.07
C ILE A 206 -7.89 -16.79 18.22
N CYS A 207 -7.22 -15.81 18.86
CA CYS A 207 -6.68 -14.66 18.15
C CYS A 207 -5.59 -15.06 17.14
N SER A 208 -4.72 -16.00 17.49
CA SER A 208 -3.66 -16.46 16.57
C SER A 208 -4.23 -17.24 15.39
N VAL A 209 -5.19 -18.15 15.60
CA VAL A 209 -5.85 -18.89 14.51
C VAL A 209 -6.59 -17.94 13.57
N GLY A 210 -7.35 -16.98 14.11
CA GLY A 210 -8.06 -15.99 13.31
C GLY A 210 -7.11 -15.10 12.50
N ALA A 211 -6.03 -14.63 13.13
CA ALA A 211 -5.02 -13.82 12.45
C ALA A 211 -4.34 -14.60 11.31
N VAL A 212 -3.92 -15.85 11.56
CA VAL A 212 -3.30 -16.70 10.54
C VAL A 212 -4.25 -16.98 9.38
N ALA A 213 -5.53 -17.26 9.66
CA ALA A 213 -6.53 -17.50 8.62
C ALA A 213 -6.72 -16.28 7.72
N ILE A 214 -6.89 -15.09 8.30
CA ILE A 214 -7.12 -13.85 7.55
C ILE A 214 -5.86 -13.43 6.79
N LEU A 215 -4.68 -13.48 7.42
CA LEU A 215 -3.43 -13.13 6.75
C LEU A 215 -3.09 -14.12 5.64
N GLY A 216 -3.28 -15.42 5.87
CA GLY A 216 -3.06 -16.46 4.86
C GLY A 216 -3.98 -16.28 3.66
N ALA A 217 -5.28 -16.07 3.89
CA ALA A 217 -6.24 -15.78 2.82
C ALA A 217 -5.90 -14.48 2.08
N GLY A 218 -5.51 -13.42 2.79
CA GLY A 218 -5.13 -12.15 2.19
C GLY A 218 -3.85 -12.22 1.34
N ILE A 219 -2.85 -12.99 1.77
CA ILE A 219 -1.62 -13.23 0.98
C ILE A 219 -1.98 -14.02 -0.30
N TRP A 220 -2.81 -15.05 -0.17
CA TRP A 220 -3.27 -15.84 -1.31
C TRP A 220 -4.03 -14.97 -2.32
N THR A 221 -5.01 -14.18 -1.88
CA THR A 221 -5.77 -13.30 -2.78
C THR A 221 -4.90 -12.19 -3.37
N ALA A 222 -3.93 -11.67 -2.63
CA ALA A 222 -2.96 -10.72 -3.17
C ALA A 222 -2.07 -11.33 -4.27
N ALA A 223 -1.72 -12.61 -4.19
CA ALA A 223 -0.93 -13.30 -5.21
C ALA A 223 -1.74 -13.62 -6.48
N VAL A 224 -3.03 -13.95 -6.33
CA VAL A 224 -3.93 -14.26 -7.45
C VAL A 224 -4.39 -12.99 -8.19
N GLY A 225 -4.44 -11.85 -7.50
CA GLY A 225 -4.86 -10.57 -8.06
C GLY A 225 -6.33 -10.25 -7.80
N GLU A 226 -6.78 -9.12 -8.33
CA GLU A 226 -8.16 -8.62 -8.18
C GLU A 226 -9.09 -9.36 -9.16
N ARG A 227 -10.42 -9.22 -9.02
CA ARG A 227 -11.35 -9.81 -10.02
C ARG A 227 -11.14 -9.17 -11.39
N HIS A 228 -11.30 -9.95 -12.47
CA HIS A 228 -10.92 -9.54 -13.84
C HIS A 228 -11.57 -8.23 -14.25
N GLU A 229 -12.84 -8.04 -13.94
CA GLU A 229 -13.60 -6.80 -14.18
C GLU A 229 -12.91 -5.57 -13.54
N LEU A 230 -12.53 -5.65 -12.27
CA LEU A 230 -11.84 -4.55 -11.57
C LEU A 230 -10.39 -4.35 -12.06
N ALA A 231 -9.73 -5.44 -12.46
CA ALA A 231 -8.36 -5.38 -12.95
C ALA A 231 -8.27 -4.77 -14.35
N GLU A 232 -9.29 -4.95 -15.18
CA GLU A 232 -9.42 -4.29 -16.48
C GLU A 232 -9.72 -2.81 -16.30
N GLU A 233 -10.75 -2.45 -15.52
CA GLU A 233 -11.03 -1.05 -15.18
C GLU A 233 -9.81 -0.36 -14.56
N GLY A 234 -9.15 -1.01 -13.59
CA GLY A 234 -7.97 -0.48 -12.91
C GLY A 234 -6.75 -0.24 -13.80
N LYS A 235 -6.64 -0.91 -14.96
CA LYS A 235 -5.61 -0.63 -15.97
C LYS A 235 -5.96 0.60 -16.79
N ILE A 236 -7.23 0.74 -17.17
CA ILE A 236 -7.66 1.91 -17.93
C ILE A 236 -7.57 3.19 -17.07
N PHE A 237 -7.75 3.10 -15.75
CA PHE A 237 -7.48 4.22 -14.83
C PHE A 237 -5.99 4.59 -14.68
N ARG A 238 -5.05 3.69 -15.00
CA ARG A 238 -3.62 3.84 -14.66
C ARG A 238 -2.75 4.19 -15.87
N ASP A 239 -3.17 3.79 -17.06
CA ASP A 239 -2.48 4.09 -18.31
C ASP A 239 -3.05 5.38 -18.92
N GLU A 240 -2.59 6.55 -18.44
CA GLU A 240 -2.17 7.70 -19.29
C GLU A 240 -1.97 9.03 -18.53
N PRO A 241 -0.80 9.68 -18.63
CA PRO A 241 -0.64 11.08 -18.25
C PRO A 241 -1.25 11.98 -19.34
N GLY A 242 -2.47 12.47 -19.11
CA GLY A 242 -3.12 13.45 -19.98
C GLY A 242 -4.42 13.00 -20.65
N HIS A 243 -4.91 11.80 -20.36
CA HIS A 243 -6.30 11.45 -20.64
C HIS A 243 -7.13 11.64 -19.37
N PRO A 244 -8.22 12.43 -19.41
CA PRO A 244 -9.10 12.60 -18.26
C PRO A 244 -9.54 11.20 -17.81
N SER A 245 -9.58 11.00 -16.49
CA SER A 245 -10.12 9.81 -15.85
C SER A 245 -11.35 9.27 -16.57
N GLU A 246 -11.50 7.95 -16.60
CA GLU A 246 -12.52 7.20 -17.36
C GLU A 246 -13.98 7.41 -16.89
N ARG A 247 -14.33 8.64 -16.50
CA ARG A 247 -15.54 9.30 -17.01
C ARG A 247 -15.36 9.76 -18.48
N SER A 248 -14.25 9.45 -19.15
CA SER A 248 -13.88 9.96 -20.47
C SER A 248 -14.27 9.08 -21.66
N ASN A 249 -14.68 7.83 -21.45
CA ASN A 249 -15.45 7.09 -22.46
C ASN A 249 -16.91 7.54 -22.42
N CYS A 250 -17.15 8.80 -22.76
CA CYS A 250 -18.48 9.32 -23.09
C CYS A 250 -18.95 8.83 -24.47
N GLY A 251 -18.58 7.58 -24.81
CA GLY A 251 -18.96 6.89 -26.03
C GLY A 251 -20.27 6.13 -25.85
N GLU A 252 -20.61 5.34 -26.87
CA GLU A 252 -21.81 4.51 -26.89
C GLU A 252 -21.68 3.24 -26.04
N GLU A 253 -20.45 2.75 -25.86
CA GLU A 253 -20.18 1.53 -25.09
C GLU A 253 -20.52 1.72 -23.60
N ILE A 254 -21.30 0.79 -23.06
CA ILE A 254 -21.69 0.73 -21.65
C ILE A 254 -20.66 -0.13 -20.94
N THR A 255 -20.09 0.40 -19.86
CA THR A 255 -19.06 -0.27 -19.05
C THR A 255 -19.68 -0.89 -17.80
N GLU A 256 -18.98 -1.81 -17.15
CA GLU A 256 -19.46 -2.46 -15.91
C GLU A 256 -19.75 -1.42 -14.80
N ALA A 257 -19.02 -0.30 -14.77
CA ALA A 257 -19.27 0.84 -13.88
C ALA A 257 -20.62 1.55 -14.10
N ASP A 258 -21.26 1.35 -15.27
CA ASP A 258 -22.57 1.89 -15.59
C ASP A 258 -23.70 0.94 -15.15
N HIS A 259 -23.43 -0.36 -15.08
CA HIS A 259 -24.42 -1.33 -14.61
C HIS A 259 -24.80 -1.06 -13.16
N HIS A 260 -26.11 -1.06 -12.89
CA HIS A 260 -26.68 -0.71 -11.60
C HIS A 260 -26.29 0.70 -11.08
N ALA A 261 -25.97 1.63 -11.98
CA ALA A 261 -25.78 3.02 -11.61
C ALA A 261 -26.97 3.53 -10.79
N SER A 262 -26.66 4.29 -9.73
CA SER A 262 -27.66 4.90 -8.87
C SER A 262 -28.52 5.87 -9.69
N GLY A 263 -29.76 5.47 -9.96
CA GLY A 263 -30.73 6.22 -10.75
C GLY A 263 -31.78 6.96 -9.93
N SER A 264 -31.61 7.01 -8.60
CA SER A 264 -32.52 7.66 -7.68
C SER A 264 -31.92 8.96 -7.16
N LEU A 265 -32.37 10.09 -7.72
CA LEU A 265 -31.96 11.42 -7.26
C LEU A 265 -33.14 12.21 -6.73
N ALA A 266 -32.95 12.76 -5.53
CA ALA A 266 -33.84 13.76 -4.94
C ALA A 266 -33.18 15.14 -4.96
N ALA A 267 -32.62 15.54 -6.11
CA ALA A 267 -31.99 16.85 -6.28
C ALA A 267 -33.06 17.94 -6.49
N LYS A 268 -33.64 18.42 -5.38
CA LYS A 268 -34.68 19.48 -5.38
C LYS A 268 -34.13 20.91 -5.33
N SER A 269 -32.85 21.08 -5.05
CA SER A 269 -32.18 22.38 -4.94
C SER A 269 -30.92 22.41 -5.81
N SER A 270 -30.56 23.60 -6.29
CA SER A 270 -29.36 23.88 -7.09
C SER A 270 -29.28 23.27 -8.50
N THR A 271 -30.38 22.74 -9.03
CA THR A 271 -30.49 22.32 -10.43
C THR A 271 -30.87 23.52 -11.31
N ILE A 272 -30.06 23.82 -12.33
CA ILE A 272 -30.32 24.94 -13.25
C ILE A 272 -31.23 24.55 -14.40
N ALA A 273 -31.11 23.30 -14.86
CA ALA A 273 -31.87 22.77 -15.97
C ALA A 273 -32.05 21.25 -15.81
N GLN A 274 -33.11 20.75 -16.43
CA GLN A 274 -33.40 19.33 -16.57
C GLN A 274 -33.33 18.97 -18.06
N VAL A 275 -32.46 18.03 -18.40
CA VAL A 275 -32.32 17.44 -19.74
C VAL A 275 -33.08 16.12 -19.74
N ILE A 276 -34.10 16.01 -20.57
CA ILE A 276 -34.98 14.83 -20.65
C ILE A 276 -34.75 14.15 -21.99
N LEU A 277 -34.48 12.85 -21.97
CA LEU A 277 -34.45 12.00 -23.16
C LEU A 277 -35.78 11.25 -23.25
N ARG A 278 -36.58 11.55 -24.27
CA ARG A 278 -37.85 10.85 -24.55
C ARG A 278 -37.92 10.54 -26.04
N ASP A 279 -38.23 9.29 -26.40
CA ASP A 279 -38.32 8.83 -27.79
C ASP A 279 -37.06 9.16 -28.61
N ASN A 280 -35.88 9.01 -28.00
CA ASN A 280 -34.58 9.34 -28.61
C ASN A 280 -34.41 10.83 -29.00
N LYS A 281 -35.21 11.72 -28.40
CA LYS A 281 -35.07 13.17 -28.56
C LYS A 281 -34.74 13.80 -27.22
N LEU A 282 -33.77 14.71 -27.24
CA LEU A 282 -33.46 15.51 -26.07
C LEU A 282 -34.36 16.75 -26.03
N SER A 283 -34.96 17.00 -24.88
CA SER A 283 -35.58 18.27 -24.53
C SER A 283 -34.92 18.84 -23.27
N VAL A 284 -34.96 20.16 -23.13
CA VAL A 284 -34.53 20.85 -21.92
C VAL A 284 -35.68 21.60 -21.31
N GLU A 285 -35.78 21.49 -19.99
CA GLU A 285 -36.67 22.27 -19.16
C GLU A 285 -35.83 23.09 -18.18
N THR A 286 -36.05 24.40 -18.18
CA THR A 286 -35.40 25.34 -17.25
C THR A 286 -36.48 25.95 -16.38
N PHE A 287 -36.40 25.72 -15.06
CA PHE A 287 -37.44 26.13 -14.10
C PHE A 287 -38.87 25.65 -14.43
N GLY A 288 -39.01 24.54 -15.15
CA GLY A 288 -40.31 23.95 -15.52
C GLY A 288 -40.86 24.40 -16.88
N ASP A 289 -40.18 25.31 -17.57
CA ASP A 289 -40.53 25.75 -18.92
C ASP A 289 -39.59 25.14 -19.96
N ALA A 290 -40.13 24.80 -21.14
CA ALA A 290 -39.33 24.29 -22.25
C ALA A 290 -38.36 25.35 -22.76
N ALA A 291 -37.09 24.96 -22.94
CA ALA A 291 -36.04 25.83 -23.47
C ALA A 291 -35.30 25.16 -24.64
N SER A 292 -34.77 25.98 -25.55
CA SER A 292 -34.00 25.53 -26.72
C SER A 292 -32.52 25.30 -26.42
N SER A 293 -32.01 25.87 -25.32
CA SER A 293 -30.60 25.80 -24.92
C SER A 293 -30.47 25.87 -23.39
N VAL A 294 -29.35 25.38 -22.87
CA VAL A 294 -29.00 25.53 -21.45
C VAL A 294 -28.09 26.74 -21.29
N VAL A 295 -28.57 27.77 -20.58
CA VAL A 295 -27.87 29.06 -20.44
C VAL A 295 -27.35 29.25 -19.02
N PHE A 296 -26.06 29.56 -18.85
CA PHE A 296 -25.49 29.95 -17.55
C PHE A 296 -24.23 30.81 -17.69
N GLY A 297 -23.84 31.46 -16.59
CA GLY A 297 -22.63 32.30 -16.54
C GLY A 297 -21.34 31.48 -16.49
N ARG A 298 -20.28 32.00 -17.14
CA ARG A 298 -18.94 31.43 -17.11
C ARG A 298 -18.40 31.26 -15.69
N GLY A 299 -17.74 30.13 -15.44
CA GLY A 299 -17.11 29.82 -14.16
C GLY A 299 -18.08 29.45 -13.03
N LEU A 300 -19.40 29.45 -13.30
CA LEU A 300 -20.39 28.93 -12.37
C LEU A 300 -20.36 27.41 -12.39
N THR A 301 -20.34 26.81 -11.19
CA THR A 301 -20.59 25.39 -11.03
C THR A 301 -22.10 25.17 -11.03
N VAL A 302 -22.59 24.49 -12.07
CA VAL A 302 -24.02 24.23 -12.25
C VAL A 302 -24.31 22.74 -12.18
N ASN A 303 -25.45 22.40 -11.58
CA ASN A 303 -25.96 21.03 -11.55
C ASN A 303 -27.09 20.91 -12.56
N ILE A 304 -27.01 19.89 -13.41
CA ILE A 304 -28.00 19.62 -14.46
C ILE A 304 -28.51 18.20 -14.25
N MET A 305 -29.83 18.06 -14.30
CA MET A 305 -30.49 16.78 -14.07
C MET A 305 -30.75 16.10 -15.40
N PHE A 306 -30.21 14.90 -15.61
CA PHE A 306 -30.50 14.06 -16.76
C PHE A 306 -31.58 13.04 -16.39
N LYS A 307 -32.67 13.00 -17.14
CA LYS A 307 -33.75 12.04 -16.97
C LYS A 307 -33.89 11.20 -18.25
N ASN A 308 -33.74 9.90 -18.11
CA ASN A 308 -34.00 8.97 -19.21
C ASN A 308 -35.46 8.49 -19.11
N GLU A 309 -36.30 8.83 -20.08
CA GLU A 309 -37.71 8.39 -20.16
C GLU A 309 -37.94 7.40 -21.31
N ASN A 310 -36.88 6.89 -21.93
CA ASN A 310 -36.99 5.77 -22.86
C ASN A 310 -37.49 4.50 -22.14
N PRO A 311 -37.94 3.47 -22.89
CA PRO A 311 -38.36 2.20 -22.32
C PRO A 311 -37.28 1.55 -21.43
N GLU A 312 -37.73 0.80 -20.43
CA GLU A 312 -36.83 0.00 -19.56
C GLU A 312 -35.97 -0.95 -20.42
N GLY A 313 -34.67 -1.01 -20.14
CA GLY A 313 -33.66 -1.77 -20.88
C GLY A 313 -32.78 -0.94 -21.81
N GLU A 314 -33.13 0.33 -22.08
CA GLU A 314 -32.28 1.24 -22.87
C GLU A 314 -31.44 2.15 -21.95
N GLU A 315 -30.26 1.68 -21.57
CA GLU A 315 -29.31 2.47 -20.78
C GLU A 315 -28.67 3.56 -21.64
N ARG A 316 -28.79 4.82 -21.20
CA ARG A 316 -28.26 5.99 -21.92
C ARG A 316 -27.51 6.90 -20.96
N ARG A 317 -26.47 7.56 -21.48
CA ARG A 317 -25.67 8.57 -20.75
C ARG A 317 -25.83 9.95 -21.38
N LEU A 318 -25.74 11.00 -20.58
CA LEU A 318 -25.65 12.37 -21.06
C LEU A 318 -24.18 12.79 -21.08
N ALA A 319 -23.68 13.23 -22.23
CA ALA A 319 -22.35 13.79 -22.40
C ALA A 319 -22.41 15.29 -22.64
N ALA A 320 -21.47 16.03 -22.06
CA ALA A 320 -21.28 17.46 -22.20
C ALA A 320 -19.92 17.70 -22.85
N SER A 321 -19.90 18.38 -23.99
CA SER A 321 -18.67 18.82 -24.64
C SER A 321 -18.50 20.32 -24.47
N TYR A 322 -17.33 20.75 -24.01
CA TYR A 322 -16.99 22.17 -23.85
C TYR A 322 -15.47 22.40 -23.91
N LEU A 323 -15.03 23.65 -23.95
CA LEU A 323 -13.60 24.00 -24.07
C LEU A 323 -13.00 24.44 -22.73
N VAL A 324 -11.76 24.00 -22.49
CA VAL A 324 -10.91 24.42 -21.37
C VAL A 324 -9.51 24.81 -21.86
N ASN A 325 -8.70 25.42 -21.00
CA ASN A 325 -7.28 25.60 -21.33
C ASN A 325 -6.59 24.23 -21.36
N ALA A 326 -5.80 23.96 -22.40
CA ALA A 326 -4.95 22.79 -22.46
C ALA A 326 -3.91 22.83 -21.34
N VAL A 327 -3.44 21.69 -20.89
CA VAL A 327 -2.42 21.58 -19.82
C VAL A 327 -1.07 21.16 -20.41
N ASP A 328 0.02 21.74 -19.90
CA ASP A 328 1.38 21.31 -20.27
C ASP A 328 1.76 19.98 -19.59
N ALA A 329 2.95 19.45 -19.92
CA ALA A 329 3.47 18.20 -19.33
C ALA A 329 3.65 18.25 -17.79
N ASN A 330 3.59 19.44 -17.19
CA ASN A 330 3.68 19.65 -15.75
C ASN A 330 2.30 19.96 -15.12
N GLY A 331 1.21 19.86 -15.88
CA GLY A 331 -0.15 20.13 -15.43
C GLY A 331 -0.52 21.61 -15.30
N LYS A 332 0.27 22.54 -15.86
CA LYS A 332 -0.06 23.97 -15.85
C LYS A 332 -0.92 24.34 -17.05
N PRO A 333 -1.95 25.19 -16.86
CA PRO A 333 -2.81 25.64 -17.95
C PRO A 333 -2.01 26.52 -18.94
N THR A 334 -2.15 26.20 -20.22
CA THR A 334 -1.60 26.92 -21.36
C THR A 334 -2.64 27.87 -21.96
N THR A 335 -2.23 28.66 -22.95
CA THR A 335 -3.14 29.54 -23.72
C THR A 335 -3.95 28.79 -24.77
N ASP A 336 -3.57 27.56 -25.09
CA ASP A 336 -4.25 26.74 -26.09
C ASP A 336 -5.56 26.19 -25.51
N LEU A 337 -6.55 25.97 -26.38
CA LEU A 337 -7.84 25.41 -25.99
C LEU A 337 -7.87 23.90 -26.26
N ALA A 338 -8.34 23.13 -25.29
CA ALA A 338 -8.60 21.70 -25.41
C ALA A 338 -10.09 21.43 -25.22
N GLN A 339 -10.60 20.47 -26.00
CA GLN A 339 -11.96 19.96 -25.83
C GLN A 339 -12.01 19.02 -24.63
N GLN A 340 -12.90 19.33 -23.69
CA GLN A 340 -13.20 18.49 -22.55
C GLN A 340 -14.58 17.87 -22.74
N ILE A 341 -14.68 16.58 -22.47
CA ILE A 341 -15.94 15.84 -22.48
C ILE A 341 -16.16 15.30 -21.06
N VAL A 342 -17.35 15.54 -20.53
CA VAL A 342 -17.78 15.03 -19.21
C VAL A 342 -19.15 14.39 -19.39
N CYS A 343 -19.36 13.18 -18.88
CA CYS A 343 -20.65 12.50 -18.94
C CYS A 343 -21.15 12.01 -17.58
N THR A 344 -22.44 11.70 -17.54
CA THR A 344 -23.06 10.87 -16.50
C THR A 344 -22.70 9.40 -16.72
N ASN A 345 -23.01 8.54 -15.74
CA ASN A 345 -23.08 7.11 -15.99
C ASN A 345 -24.25 6.82 -16.94
N ALA A 346 -24.26 5.65 -17.57
CA ALA A 346 -25.46 5.18 -18.27
C ALA A 346 -26.54 4.81 -17.26
N ILE A 347 -27.76 5.30 -17.48
CA ILE A 347 -28.91 5.01 -16.64
C ILE A 347 -30.03 4.39 -17.46
N ASP A 348 -30.69 3.41 -16.86
CA ASP A 348 -31.86 2.74 -17.42
C ASP A 348 -33.06 3.70 -17.60
N GLY A 349 -34.04 3.28 -18.40
CA GLY A 349 -35.30 3.97 -18.59
C GLY A 349 -36.02 4.23 -17.26
N GLY A 350 -36.57 5.44 -17.11
CA GLY A 350 -37.24 5.89 -15.89
C GLY A 350 -36.33 6.39 -14.77
N LYS A 351 -35.00 6.28 -14.91
CA LYS A 351 -34.01 6.75 -13.91
C LYS A 351 -33.56 8.18 -14.17
N VAL A 352 -32.95 8.76 -13.13
CA VAL A 352 -32.42 10.13 -13.14
C VAL A 352 -30.97 10.15 -12.65
N GLN A 353 -30.12 10.93 -13.32
CA GLN A 353 -28.74 11.22 -12.88
C GLN A 353 -28.45 12.72 -12.84
N LEU A 354 -27.43 13.14 -12.08
CA LEU A 354 -26.98 14.52 -11.96
C LEU A 354 -25.60 14.64 -12.63
N ILE A 355 -25.43 15.65 -13.47
CA ILE A 355 -24.13 16.09 -13.97
C ILE A 355 -23.79 17.45 -13.36
N THR A 356 -22.59 17.57 -12.81
CA THR A 356 -22.06 18.84 -12.29
C THR A 356 -20.94 19.29 -13.21
N ILE A 357 -21.08 20.49 -13.77
CA ILE A 357 -20.09 21.06 -14.70
C ILE A 357 -19.69 22.46 -14.26
N ASN A 358 -18.44 22.82 -14.54
CA ASN A 358 -17.92 24.17 -14.41
C ASN A 358 -17.22 24.51 -15.73
N ILE A 359 -17.78 25.44 -16.49
CA ILE A 359 -17.24 25.82 -17.80
C ILE A 359 -16.49 27.16 -17.65
N PRO A 360 -15.15 27.18 -17.76
CA PRO A 360 -14.35 28.38 -17.54
C PRO A 360 -14.28 29.30 -18.76
N LYS A 361 -14.80 28.90 -19.91
CA LYS A 361 -14.78 29.66 -21.17
C LYS A 361 -16.20 30.03 -21.62
N PRO A 362 -16.42 31.22 -22.17
CA PRO A 362 -17.72 31.56 -22.76
C PRO A 362 -17.92 30.79 -24.07
N SER A 363 -19.18 30.52 -24.44
CA SER A 363 -19.49 29.84 -25.70
C SER A 363 -19.07 30.64 -26.93
N ALA A 364 -19.00 31.98 -26.82
CA ALA A 364 -18.47 32.86 -27.85
C ALA A 364 -16.97 32.66 -28.17
N ALA A 365 -16.22 31.99 -27.28
CA ALA A 365 -14.81 31.68 -27.51
C ALA A 365 -14.60 30.38 -28.30
N ALA A 366 -15.67 29.65 -28.63
CA ALA A 366 -15.61 28.40 -29.37
C ALA A 366 -15.28 28.62 -30.86
N PRO A 367 -14.23 27.97 -31.41
CA PRO A 367 -13.98 27.95 -32.84
C PRO A 367 -15.13 27.26 -33.62
N PRO A 368 -15.32 27.57 -34.92
CA PRO A 368 -16.30 26.88 -35.75
C PRO A 368 -16.07 25.36 -35.74
N GLY A 369 -17.09 24.58 -35.39
CA GLY A 369 -17.03 23.12 -35.28
C GLY A 369 -16.67 22.57 -33.89
N GLN A 370 -16.44 23.42 -32.88
CA GLN A 370 -16.19 23.02 -31.49
C GLN A 370 -17.21 23.65 -30.53
N GLU A 371 -18.49 23.50 -30.85
CA GLU A 371 -19.60 24.08 -30.10
C GLU A 371 -19.82 23.38 -28.76
N PHE A 372 -20.26 24.14 -27.77
CA PHE A 372 -20.60 23.57 -26.47
C PHE A 372 -21.98 22.92 -26.58
N LYS A 373 -22.06 21.62 -26.28
CA LYS A 373 -23.30 20.87 -26.44
C LYS A 373 -23.44 19.75 -25.43
N PHE A 374 -24.67 19.50 -25.03
CA PHE A 374 -25.09 18.23 -24.48
C PHE A 374 -25.47 17.30 -25.61
N TYR A 375 -25.07 16.03 -25.52
CA TYR A 375 -25.46 15.02 -26.48
C TYR A 375 -25.59 13.66 -25.81
N VAL A 376 -26.38 12.77 -26.41
CA VAL A 376 -26.46 11.37 -25.99
C VAL A 376 -25.67 10.51 -27.00
N PRO A 377 -24.60 9.83 -26.57
CA PRO A 377 -23.84 8.94 -27.44
C PRO A 377 -24.72 7.82 -28.03
N GLY A 378 -24.49 7.48 -29.30
CA GLY A 378 -25.25 6.44 -30.02
C GLY A 378 -26.62 6.87 -30.56
N ILE A 379 -27.06 8.11 -30.33
CA ILE A 379 -28.32 8.64 -30.88
C ILE A 379 -28.05 9.84 -31.79
N PRO A 380 -28.17 9.69 -33.13
CA PRO A 380 -27.96 10.81 -34.04
C PRO A 380 -29.06 11.87 -33.87
N GLY A 381 -28.66 13.13 -33.70
CA GLY A 381 -29.57 14.28 -33.57
C GLY A 381 -30.10 14.53 -32.15
N ALA A 382 -29.69 13.74 -31.16
CA ALA A 382 -29.95 14.00 -29.75
C ALA A 382 -28.90 14.97 -29.18
N GLU A 383 -28.96 16.24 -29.58
CA GLU A 383 -28.03 17.29 -29.15
C GLU A 383 -28.78 18.55 -28.69
N ILE A 384 -28.25 19.22 -27.66
CA ILE A 384 -28.76 20.50 -27.16
C ILE A 384 -27.59 21.47 -26.97
N PRO A 385 -27.66 22.70 -27.50
CA PRO A 385 -26.60 23.69 -27.34
C PRO A 385 -26.50 24.20 -25.90
N ILE A 386 -25.27 24.48 -25.48
CA ILE A 386 -24.93 25.09 -24.19
C ILE A 386 -24.44 26.52 -24.45
N GLU A 387 -25.12 27.49 -23.85
CA GLU A 387 -24.77 28.91 -23.97
C GLU A 387 -24.13 29.38 -22.67
N VAL A 388 -22.83 29.68 -22.73
CA VAL A 388 -22.08 30.17 -21.58
C VAL A 388 -21.81 31.65 -21.75
N LEU A 389 -22.49 32.46 -20.93
CA LEU A 389 -22.38 33.92 -20.93
C LEU A 389 -21.02 34.36 -20.37
N ALA A 390 -20.46 35.43 -20.94
CA ALA A 390 -19.10 35.91 -20.69
C ALA A 390 -18.84 36.43 -19.26
#